data_AF-A0A2D6M9R9-F1
#
_entry.id   AF-A0A2D6M9R9-F1
#
_cell.length_a   1.000
_cell.length_b   1.000
_cell.length_c   1.000
_cell.angle_alpha   90.00
_cell.angle_beta   90.00
_cell.angle_gamma   90.00
#
_symmetry.space_group_name_H-M   'P 1'
#
loop_
_entity.id
_entity.type
_entity.pdbx_description
1 polymer ?
#
loop_
_entity_poly.entity_id
_entity_poly.type
_entity_poly.pdbx_seq_one_letter_code
_entity_poly.pdbx_strand_id
1 'polypeptide(L)' 'MALTTTKIFANTIENIAKEKQITHLDAVLYYCEKEGVEPESVSSLISKGLKEKIEANARELNFLPKTAQLPV' A
#
# COMPACT_ATOMS: atom_id res chain seq x y z
N MET A 1 2.10 -21.57 9.03
CA MET A 1 1.93 -20.10 9.10
C MET A 1 3.09 -19.50 8.31
N ALA A 2 2.82 -18.99 7.11
CA ALA A 2 3.88 -18.42 6.29
C ALA A 2 4.36 -17.11 6.95
N LEU A 3 5.66 -17.00 7.18
CA LEU A 3 6.32 -15.78 7.65
C LEU A 3 6.24 -14.74 6.52
N THR A 4 5.09 -14.08 6.36
CA THR A 4 4.94 -12.94 5.44
C THR A 4 5.76 -11.78 5.98
N THR A 5 7.02 -11.75 5.58
CA THR A 5 7.94 -10.66 5.89
C THR A 5 7.39 -9.38 5.25
N THR A 6 7.58 -8.23 5.90
CA THR A 6 7.20 -6.88 5.41
C THR A 6 7.57 -6.65 3.93
N LYS A 7 8.69 -7.22 3.47
CA LYS A 7 9.13 -7.17 2.06
C LYS A 7 8.21 -7.93 1.10
N ILE A 8 7.79 -9.13 1.48
CA ILE A 8 6.89 -9.96 0.66
C ILE A 8 5.54 -9.26 0.56
N PHE A 9 5.01 -8.79 1.69
CA PHE A 9 3.75 -8.04 1.73
C PHE A 9 3.80 -6.82 0.80
N ALA A 10 4.83 -5.98 0.92
CA ALA A 10 4.99 -4.80 0.06
C ALA A 10 4.99 -5.17 -1.43
N ASN A 11 5.73 -6.19 -1.84
CA ASN A 11 5.79 -6.63 -3.23
C ASN A 11 4.43 -7.17 -3.71
N THR A 12 3.72 -7.94 -2.88
CA THR A 12 2.36 -8.41 -3.18
C THR A 12 1.40 -7.24 -3.43
N ILE A 13 1.43 -6.22 -2.57
CA ILE A 13 0.57 -5.03 -2.72
C ILE A 13 0.94 -4.27 -4.00
N GLU A 14 2.22 -4.09 -4.30
CA GLU A 14 2.65 -3.41 -5.53
C GLU A 14 2.19 -4.15 -6.80
N ASN A 15 2.27 -5.48 -6.79
CA ASN A 15 1.77 -6.29 -7.91
C ASN A 15 0.25 -6.15 -8.06
N ILE A 16 -0.51 -6.27 -6.98
CA ILE A 16 -1.98 -6.11 -7.02
C ILE A 16 -2.36 -4.72 -7.54
N ALA A 17 -1.72 -3.67 -7.03
CA ALA A 17 -1.96 -2.29 -7.46
C ALA A 17 -1.70 -2.11 -8.96
N LYS A 18 -0.60 -2.70 -9.47
CA LYS A 18 -0.24 -2.64 -10.88
C LYS A 18 -1.16 -3.47 -11.78
N GLU A 19 -1.46 -4.70 -11.39
CA GLU A 19 -2.30 -5.63 -12.17
C GLU A 19 -3.74 -5.14 -12.28
N LYS A 20 -4.29 -4.56 -11.21
CA LYS A 20 -5.66 -4.05 -11.18
C LYS A 20 -5.78 -2.57 -11.53
N GLN A 21 -4.65 -1.87 -11.66
CA GLN A 21 -4.60 -0.42 -11.81
C GLN A 21 -5.38 0.34 -10.74
N ILE A 22 -5.18 -0.06 -9.47
CA ILE A 22 -5.79 0.54 -8.29
C ILE A 22 -4.74 1.18 -7.40
N THR A 23 -5.17 1.97 -6.42
CA THR A 23 -4.25 2.59 -5.46
C THR A 23 -3.58 1.54 -4.56
N HIS A 24 -2.43 1.87 -3.97
CA HIS A 24 -1.79 0.99 -3.00
C HIS A 24 -2.69 0.73 -1.78
N LEU A 25 -3.55 1.68 -1.41
CA LEU A 25 -4.51 1.50 -0.31
C LEU A 25 -5.61 0.50 -0.71
N ASP A 26 -6.20 0.64 -1.90
CA ASP A 26 -7.20 -0.31 -2.40
C ASP A 26 -6.60 -1.71 -2.58
N ALA A 27 -5.34 -1.80 -3.01
CA ALA A 27 -4.64 -3.07 -3.10
C ALA A 27 -4.45 -3.74 -1.73
N VAL A 28 -4.18 -2.97 -0.68
CA VAL A 28 -4.15 -3.48 0.72
C VAL A 28 -5.53 -4.01 1.13
N LEU A 29 -6.59 -3.24 0.88
CA LEU A 29 -7.96 -3.68 1.23
C LEU A 29 -8.36 -4.93 0.45
N TYR A 30 -8.02 -5.00 -0.83
CA TYR A 30 -8.26 -6.18 -1.66
C TYR A 30 -7.51 -7.41 -1.14
N TYR A 31 -6.23 -7.25 -0.75
CA TYR A 31 -5.48 -8.33 -0.13
C TYR A 31 -6.13 -8.79 1.17
N CYS A 32 -6.57 -7.85 2.01
CA CYS A 32 -7.26 -8.14 3.26
C CYS A 32 -8.55 -8.95 3.03
N GLU A 33 -9.37 -8.52 2.07
CA GLU A 33 -10.61 -9.22 1.68
C GLU A 33 -10.33 -10.64 1.14
N LYS A 34 -9.27 -10.80 0.34
CA LYS A 34 -8.89 -12.09 -0.25
C LYS A 34 -8.37 -13.10 0.76
N GLU A 35 -7.53 -12.66 1.68
CA GLU A 35 -6.93 -13.52 2.70
C GLU A 35 -7.82 -13.67 3.94
N GLY A 36 -8.91 -12.90 4.03
CA GLY A 36 -9.80 -12.88 5.19
C GLY A 36 -9.13 -12.30 6.44
N VAL A 37 -8.21 -11.34 6.26
CA VAL A 37 -7.49 -10.68 7.35
C VAL A 37 -7.97 -9.26 7.54
N GLU A 38 -7.92 -8.76 8.77
CA GLU A 38 -8.32 -7.39 9.04
C GLU A 38 -7.21 -6.38 8.66
N PRO A 39 -7.57 -5.19 8.14
CA PRO A 39 -6.61 -4.15 7.79
C PRO A 39 -5.69 -3.74 8.95
N GLU A 40 -6.21 -3.76 10.18
CA GLU A 40 -5.43 -3.50 11.40
C GLU A 40 -4.31 -4.53 11.59
N SER A 41 -4.54 -5.79 11.23
CA SER A 41 -3.54 -6.85 11.37
C SER A 41 -2.36 -6.66 10.42
N VAL A 42 -2.60 -6.16 9.21
CA VAL A 42 -1.55 -5.93 8.20
C VAL A 42 -0.90 -4.55 8.33
N SER A 43 -1.42 -3.65 9.17
CA SER A 43 -0.87 -2.31 9.39
C SER A 43 0.62 -2.35 9.79
N SER A 44 1.02 -3.33 10.59
CA SER A 44 2.41 -3.57 11.00
C SER A 44 3.33 -4.04 9.85
N LEU A 45 2.75 -4.56 8.77
CA LEU A 45 3.46 -5.03 7.57
C LEU A 45 3.62 -3.93 6.53
N ILE A 46 2.99 -2.76 6.72
CA ILE A 46 3.16 -1.60 5.85
C ILE A 46 4.53 -0.98 6.14
N SER A 47 5.51 -1.30 5.28
CA SER A 47 6.84 -0.69 5.33
C SER A 47 6.78 0.83 5.08
N LYS A 48 7.83 1.54 5.50
CA LYS A 48 7.99 2.98 5.19
C LYS A 48 7.81 3.28 3.69
N GLY A 49 8.45 2.49 2.82
CA GLY A 49 8.35 2.68 1.37
C GLY A 49 6.93 2.45 0.83
N LEU A 50 6.20 1.47 1.36
CA LEU A 50 4.80 1.25 0.98
C LEU A 50 3.91 2.40 1.46
N LYS A 51 4.16 2.92 2.67
CA LYS A 51 3.45 4.08 3.20
C LYS A 51 3.67 5.32 2.33
N GLU A 52 4.91 5.59 1.91
CA GLU A 52 5.24 6.69 1.01
C GLU A 52 4.48 6.60 -0.33
N LYS A 53 4.32 5.38 -0.87
CA LYS A 53 3.52 5.12 -2.08
C LYS A 53 2.02 5.36 -1.87
N ILE A 54 1.47 4.92 -0.73
CA ILE A 54 0.07 5.20 -0.36
C ILE A 54 -0.16 6.71 -0.25
N GLU A 55 0.73 7.43 0.42
CA GLU A 55 0.65 8.89 0.53
C GLU A 55 0.77 9.58 -0.84
N ALA A 56 1.64 9.08 -1.73
CA ALA A 56 1.75 9.59 -3.10
C ALA A 56 0.41 9.46 -3.84
N ASN A 57 -0.24 8.30 -3.81
CA ASN A 57 -1.56 8.12 -4.42
C ASN A 57 -2.61 9.04 -3.81
N ALA A 58 -2.61 9.22 -2.48
CA ALA A 58 -3.53 10.12 -1.83
C ALA A 58 -3.32 11.59 -2.26
N ARG A 59 -2.07 12.01 -2.50
CA ARG A 59 -1.76 13.34 -3.05
C ARG A 59 -2.18 13.47 -4.52
N GLU A 60 -1.96 12.44 -5.34
CA GLU A 60 -2.39 12.40 -6.74
C GLU A 60 -3.91 12.53 -6.87
N LEU A 61 -4.64 11.90 -5.96
CA LEU A 61 -6.10 11.96 -5.86
C LEU A 61 -6.62 13.20 -5.12
N ASN A 62 -5.74 14.14 -4.74
CA ASN A 62 -6.06 15.37 -3.99
C ASN A 62 -6.72 15.13 -2.61
N PHE A 63 -6.53 13.97 -2.00
CA PHE A 63 -6.95 13.68 -0.62
C PHE A 63 -5.99 14.28 0.42
N LEU A 64 -4.76 14.59 0.04
CA LEU A 64 -3.76 15.22 0.90
C LEU A 64 -3.21 16.51 0.26
N PRO A 65 -2.82 17.52 1.06
CA PRO A 65 -2.18 18.72 0.55
C PRO A 65 -0.87 18.35 -0.18
N LYS A 66 -0.64 19.00 -1.31
CA LYS A 66 0.58 18.81 -2.10
C LYS A 66 1.76 19.36 -1.29
N THR A 67 2.59 18.47 -0.76
CA THR A 67 3.88 18.86 -0.17
C THR A 67 4.85 19.18 -1.30
N ALA A 68 5.78 20.11 -1.07
CA ALA A 68 6.87 20.38 -2.02
C ALA A 68 7.58 19.05 -2.34
N GLN A 69 7.53 18.64 -3.61
CA GLN A 69 8.32 17.49 -4.05
C GLN A 69 9.78 17.92 -4.05
N LEU A 70 10.67 17.09 -3.49
CA LEU A 70 12.10 17.34 -3.58
C LEU A 70 12.43 17.49 -5.07
N PRO A 71 13.07 18.60 -5.49
CA PRO A 71 13.57 18.69 -6.85
C PRO A 71 14.56 17.55 -7.05
N VAL A 72 14.28 16.70 -8.03
CA VAL A 72 15.19 15.67 -8.55
C VAL A 72 16.42 16.32 -9.16
#